data_AF-A0A537ZGW4-F1
#
_entry.id   AF-A0A537ZGW4-F1
#
_cell.length_a   1.000
_cell.length_b   1.000
_cell.length_c   1.000
_cell.angle_alpha   90.00
_cell.angle_beta   90.00
_cell.angle_gamma   90.00
#
_symmetry.space_group_name_H-M   'P 1'
#
loop_
_entity.id
_entity.type
_entity.pdbx_description
1 polymer ?
#
loop_
_entity_poly.entity_id
_entity_poly.type
_entity_poly.pdbx_seq_one_letter_code
_entity_poly.pdbx_strand_id
1 'polypeptide(L)'
;VAISPALFFDARDALDIARRTRLIDGLNAADTTVFRQLRKTAAELSRERSRLLGLEHAEDGAAGRLESEARTLEAALARAQQRQQELTVAHAAALAAATTTTTTTSPPTTTPATTPPTTAPPTTTAPSTPVPPPPPTGYVPTPGTNPHHDDPFLVCVRNHESSGNYQAYNPDGPYYGAYQFLQATWDATANHMGRVELIGVRPTQASPYDQDDVAWALYQWRGSAPWGGICDPPP
;
A
#
# COMPACT_ATOMS: atom_id res chain seq x y z
N VAL A 1 -98.94 -10.16 46.26
CA VAL A 1 -98.37 -9.37 45.15
C VAL A 1 -96.88 -9.64 45.14
N ALA A 2 -96.44 -10.47 44.19
CA ALA A 2 -95.04 -10.81 43.98
C ALA A 2 -94.41 -9.78 43.03
N ILE A 3 -93.10 -9.54 43.17
CA ILE A 3 -92.07 -9.72 42.13
C ILE A 3 -90.75 -9.21 42.74
N SER A 4 -89.78 -10.11 42.91
CA SER A 4 -88.39 -9.81 43.21
C SER A 4 -87.74 -9.07 42.04
N PRO A 5 -86.89 -8.06 42.25
CA PRO A 5 -86.09 -7.51 41.17
C PRO A 5 -84.95 -8.48 40.89
N ALA A 6 -85.06 -9.19 39.77
CA ALA A 6 -84.00 -9.99 39.21
C ALA A 6 -82.79 -9.10 38.89
N LEU A 7 -81.63 -9.56 39.35
CA LEU A 7 -80.30 -9.12 38.92
C LEU A 7 -80.15 -9.37 37.41
N PHE A 8 -80.53 -8.41 36.58
CA PHE A 8 -80.15 -8.36 35.17
C PHE A 8 -78.98 -7.40 35.04
N PHE A 9 -77.79 -7.82 35.47
CA PHE A 9 -76.59 -7.34 34.80
C PHE A 9 -76.70 -7.85 33.36
N ASP A 10 -76.88 -6.91 32.45
CA ASP A 10 -77.32 -7.14 31.08
C ASP A 10 -76.32 -8.06 30.36
N ALA A 11 -76.76 -9.27 29.97
CA ALA A 11 -75.89 -10.26 29.34
C ALA A 11 -75.24 -9.75 28.05
N ARG A 12 -75.80 -8.67 27.47
CA ARG A 12 -75.25 -7.95 26.32
C ARG A 12 -74.00 -7.13 26.67
N ASP A 13 -73.95 -6.48 27.82
CA ASP A 13 -72.77 -5.75 28.29
C ASP A 13 -71.61 -6.71 28.60
N ALA A 14 -71.92 -7.85 29.22
CA ALA A 14 -70.92 -8.89 29.49
C ALA A 14 -70.31 -9.46 28.18
N LEU A 15 -71.12 -9.64 27.14
CA LEU A 15 -70.66 -10.12 25.84
C LEU A 15 -69.81 -9.09 25.08
N ASP A 16 -70.16 -7.80 25.15
CA ASP A 16 -69.38 -6.72 24.52
C ASP A 16 -68.02 -6.52 25.21
N ILE A 17 -68.00 -6.55 26.55
CA ILE A 17 -66.76 -6.51 27.33
C ILE A 17 -65.85 -7.70 26.96
N ALA A 18 -66.40 -8.92 26.92
CA ALA A 18 -65.62 -10.12 26.56
C ALA A 18 -65.09 -10.07 25.11
N ARG A 19 -65.80 -9.41 24.19
CA ARG A 19 -65.35 -9.21 22.81
C ARG A 19 -64.22 -8.18 22.72
N ARG A 20 -64.34 -7.06 23.45
CA ARG A 20 -63.29 -6.02 23.52
C ARG A 20 -62.01 -6.54 24.17
N THR A 21 -62.10 -7.31 25.25
CA THR A 21 -60.93 -7.93 25.90
C THR A 21 -60.19 -8.84 24.92
N ARG A 22 -60.90 -9.72 24.19
CA ARG A 22 -60.29 -10.57 23.17
C ARG A 22 -59.60 -9.79 22.04
N LEU A 23 -60.17 -8.65 21.65
CA LEU A 23 -59.57 -7.80 20.61
C LEU A 23 -58.27 -7.17 21.09
N ILE A 24 -58.24 -6.65 22.32
CA ILE A 24 -57.05 -6.06 22.94
C ILE A 24 -55.95 -7.12 23.13
N ASP A 25 -56.30 -8.32 23.59
CA ASP A 25 -55.35 -9.42 23.74
C ASP A 25 -54.76 -9.85 22.39
N GLY A 26 -55.58 -9.88 21.33
CA GLY A 26 -55.14 -10.16 19.96
C GLY A 26 -54.17 -9.10 19.42
N LEU A 27 -54.44 -7.82 19.65
CA LEU A 27 -53.55 -6.71 19.29
C LEU A 27 -52.21 -6.80 20.03
N ASN A 28 -52.24 -6.99 21.35
CA ASN A 28 -51.03 -7.14 22.16
C ASN A 28 -50.18 -8.35 21.72
N ALA A 29 -50.82 -9.47 21.37
CA ALA A 29 -50.13 -10.66 20.87
C ALA A 29 -49.50 -10.44 19.48
N ALA A 30 -50.20 -9.71 18.60
CA ALA A 30 -49.69 -9.32 17.28
C ALA A 30 -48.48 -8.38 17.42
N ASP A 31 -48.59 -7.34 18.24
CA ASP A 31 -47.50 -6.41 18.52
C ASP A 31 -46.28 -7.13 19.09
N THR A 32 -46.49 -8.01 20.07
CA THR A 32 -45.39 -8.81 20.66
C THR A 32 -44.70 -9.66 19.58
N THR A 33 -45.44 -10.18 18.61
CA THR A 33 -44.87 -10.96 17.50
C THR A 33 -44.04 -10.08 16.57
N VAL A 34 -44.53 -8.89 16.22
CA VAL A 34 -43.79 -7.92 15.40
C VAL A 34 -42.51 -7.48 16.11
N PHE A 35 -42.56 -7.17 17.40
CA PHE A 35 -41.37 -6.79 18.19
C PHE A 35 -40.35 -7.93 18.27
N ARG A 36 -40.78 -9.19 18.45
CA ARG A 36 -39.87 -10.34 18.41
C ARG A 36 -39.21 -10.48 17.04
N GLN A 37 -39.97 -10.29 15.95
CA GLN A 37 -39.44 -10.37 14.60
C GLN A 37 -38.41 -9.26 14.34
N LEU A 38 -38.69 -8.01 14.73
CA LEU A 38 -37.74 -6.90 14.60
C LEU A 38 -36.45 -7.14 15.39
N ARG A 39 -36.54 -7.66 16.62
CA ARG A 39 -35.36 -7.98 17.41
C ARG A 39 -34.52 -9.07 16.76
N LYS A 40 -35.17 -10.08 16.17
CA LYS A 40 -34.49 -11.15 15.44
C LYS A 40 -33.75 -10.59 14.22
N THR A 41 -34.41 -9.78 13.39
CA THR A 41 -33.78 -9.19 12.20
C THR A 41 -32.66 -8.22 12.55
N ALA A 42 -32.82 -7.40 13.61
CA ALA A 42 -31.76 -6.53 14.11
C ALA A 42 -30.53 -7.34 14.58
N ALA A 43 -30.75 -8.47 15.27
CA ALA A 43 -29.67 -9.35 15.69
C ALA A 43 -28.98 -10.03 14.49
N GLU A 44 -29.74 -10.41 13.46
CA GLU A 44 -29.19 -10.93 12.20
C GLU A 44 -28.33 -9.89 11.48
N LEU A 45 -28.84 -8.67 11.31
CA LEU A 45 -28.10 -7.58 10.68
C LEU A 45 -26.82 -7.22 11.46
N SER A 46 -26.88 -7.22 12.80
CA SER A 46 -25.70 -6.99 13.63
C SER A 46 -24.65 -8.06 13.43
N ARG A 47 -25.05 -9.34 13.35
CA ARG A 47 -24.10 -10.44 13.08
C ARG A 47 -23.47 -10.30 11.71
N GLU A 48 -24.27 -9.94 10.70
CA GLU A 48 -23.78 -9.76 9.34
C GLU A 48 -22.79 -8.59 9.25
N ARG A 49 -23.08 -7.47 9.92
CA ARG A 49 -22.15 -6.34 10.04
C ARG A 49 -20.83 -6.76 10.71
N SER A 50 -20.89 -7.49 11.83
CA SER A 50 -19.69 -7.99 12.50
C SER A 50 -18.90 -8.95 11.61
N ARG A 51 -19.57 -9.77 10.80
CA ARG A 51 -18.94 -10.66 9.82
C ARG A 51 -18.18 -9.87 8.76
N LEU A 52 -18.80 -8.82 8.21
CA LEU A 52 -18.17 -7.95 7.21
C LEU A 52 -16.93 -7.25 7.78
N LEU A 53 -17.03 -6.66 8.98
CA LEU A 53 -15.89 -6.03 9.66
C LEU A 53 -14.74 -7.03 9.93
N GLY A 54 -15.09 -8.27 10.27
CA GLY A 54 -14.11 -9.34 10.46
C GLY A 54 -13.42 -9.76 9.16
N LEU A 55 -14.13 -9.74 8.03
CA LEU A 55 -13.54 -10.00 6.72
C LEU A 55 -12.59 -8.88 6.30
N GLU A 56 -12.98 -7.62 6.49
CA GLU A 56 -12.13 -6.45 6.22
C GLU A 56 -10.82 -6.52 7.02
N HIS A 57 -10.89 -6.79 8.33
CA HIS A 57 -9.69 -6.98 9.16
C HIS A 57 -8.84 -8.18 8.70
N ALA A 58 -9.46 -9.24 8.21
CA ALA A 58 -8.74 -10.40 7.70
C ALA A 58 -8.02 -10.11 6.38
N GLU A 59 -8.63 -9.29 5.51
CA GLU A 59 -8.02 -8.78 4.28
C GLU A 59 -6.82 -7.87 4.59
N ASP A 60 -6.96 -6.92 5.53
CA ASP A 60 -5.85 -6.07 5.99
C ASP A 60 -4.71 -6.91 6.58
N GLY A 61 -5.04 -7.91 7.40
CA GLY A 61 -4.07 -8.85 7.94
C GLY A 61 -3.37 -9.69 6.86
N ALA A 62 -4.07 -10.07 5.79
CA ALA A 62 -3.49 -10.77 4.65
C ALA A 62 -2.56 -9.85 3.83
N ALA A 63 -2.98 -8.61 3.60
CA ALA A 63 -2.19 -7.62 2.88
C ALA A 63 -0.90 -7.27 3.65
N GLY A 64 -0.96 -7.15 4.98
CA GLY A 64 0.22 -6.95 5.82
C GLY A 64 1.20 -8.13 5.76
N ARG A 65 0.70 -9.38 5.69
CA ARG A 65 1.55 -10.57 5.49
C ARG A 65 2.26 -10.54 4.14
N LEU A 66 1.53 -10.25 3.06
CA LEU A 66 2.10 -10.14 1.71
C LEU A 66 3.17 -9.05 1.64
N GLU A 67 2.94 -7.90 2.28
CA GLU A 67 3.91 -6.81 2.35
C GLU A 67 5.17 -7.21 3.16
N SER A 68 5.01 -7.98 4.24
CA SER A 68 6.17 -8.51 4.98
C SER A 68 6.97 -9.52 4.16
N GLU A 69 6.29 -10.42 3.45
CA GLU A 69 6.91 -11.42 2.58
C GLU A 69 7.65 -10.75 1.42
N ALA A 70 7.01 -9.79 0.78
CA ALA A 70 7.61 -9.06 -0.32
C ALA A 70 8.83 -8.23 0.13
N ARG A 71 8.80 -7.61 1.33
CA ARG A 71 10.01 -7.00 1.94
C ARG A 71 11.16 -7.99 2.07
N THR A 72 10.88 -9.23 2.48
CA THR A 72 11.91 -10.26 2.60
C THR A 72 12.47 -10.68 1.24
N LEU A 73 11.62 -10.81 0.23
CA LEU A 73 12.01 -11.13 -1.15
C LEU A 73 12.85 -10.00 -1.76
N GLU A 74 12.46 -8.76 -1.53
CA GLU A 74 13.15 -7.59 -2.04
C GLU A 74 14.54 -7.43 -1.41
N ALA A 75 14.65 -7.64 -0.09
CA ALA A 75 15.95 -7.71 0.59
C ALA A 75 16.82 -8.89 0.08
N ALA A 76 16.20 -10.02 -0.29
CA ALA A 76 16.93 -11.13 -0.91
C ALA A 76 17.44 -10.76 -2.32
N LEU A 77 16.63 -10.07 -3.11
CA LEU A 77 17.01 -9.59 -4.44
C LEU A 77 18.15 -8.57 -4.37
N ALA A 78 18.09 -7.60 -3.45
CA ALA A 78 19.15 -6.62 -3.26
C ALA A 78 20.50 -7.29 -2.92
N ARG A 79 20.49 -8.29 -2.01
CA ARG A 79 21.68 -9.08 -1.69
C ARG A 79 22.19 -9.89 -2.89
N ALA A 80 21.29 -10.39 -3.75
CA ALA A 80 21.70 -11.10 -4.97
C ALA A 80 22.36 -10.14 -5.98
N GLN A 81 21.82 -8.94 -6.15
CA GLN A 81 22.39 -7.91 -7.02
C GLN A 81 23.78 -7.46 -6.53
N GLN A 82 23.96 -7.26 -5.22
CA GLN A 82 25.27 -6.95 -4.62
C GLN A 82 26.31 -8.05 -4.92
N ARG A 83 25.96 -9.32 -4.70
CA ARG A 83 26.85 -10.45 -5.03
C ARG A 83 27.23 -10.47 -6.51
N GLN A 84 26.28 -10.17 -7.40
CA GLN A 84 26.57 -10.12 -8.83
C GLN A 84 27.55 -8.98 -9.17
N GLN A 85 27.40 -7.80 -8.55
CA GLN A 85 28.32 -6.69 -8.72
C GLN A 85 29.73 -7.04 -8.21
N GLU A 86 29.84 -7.62 -7.02
CA GLU A 86 31.12 -8.08 -6.46
C GLU A 86 31.83 -9.06 -7.40
N LEU A 87 31.10 -10.02 -7.96
CA LEU A 87 31.65 -10.97 -8.94
C LEU A 87 32.10 -10.27 -10.22
N THR A 88 31.35 -9.27 -10.73
CA THR A 88 31.77 -8.51 -11.92
C THR A 88 33.03 -7.70 -11.68
N VAL A 89 33.16 -7.06 -10.51
CA VAL A 89 34.36 -6.29 -10.12
C VAL A 89 35.55 -7.23 -9.94
N ALA A 90 35.36 -8.37 -9.27
CA ALA A 90 36.40 -9.38 -9.10
C ALA A 90 36.90 -9.93 -10.44
N HIS A 91 35.99 -10.19 -11.38
CA HIS A 91 36.36 -10.64 -12.72
C HIS A 91 37.14 -9.56 -13.48
N ALA A 92 36.70 -8.30 -13.45
CA ALA A 92 37.43 -7.19 -14.08
C ALA A 92 38.84 -7.01 -13.49
N ALA A 93 38.98 -7.11 -12.16
CA ALA A 93 40.27 -7.04 -11.48
C ALA A 93 41.19 -8.22 -11.86
N ALA A 94 40.64 -9.44 -11.99
CA ALA A 94 41.41 -10.61 -12.43
C ALA A 94 41.94 -10.43 -13.87
N LEU A 95 41.12 -9.90 -14.78
CA LEU A 95 41.54 -9.59 -16.15
C LEU A 95 42.64 -8.50 -16.18
N ALA A 96 42.53 -7.47 -15.33
CA ALA A 96 43.56 -6.43 -15.21
C ALA A 96 44.89 -7.00 -14.66
N ALA A 97 44.84 -7.85 -13.62
CA ALA A 97 46.02 -8.51 -13.06
C ALA A 97 46.71 -9.44 -14.08
N ALA A 98 45.93 -10.19 -14.86
CA ALA A 98 46.46 -11.03 -15.93
C ALA A 98 47.20 -10.21 -17.01
N THR A 99 46.69 -9.03 -17.35
CA THR A 99 47.31 -8.13 -18.35
C THR A 99 48.61 -7.49 -17.86
N THR A 100 48.76 -7.30 -16.55
CA THR A 100 49.96 -6.66 -15.96
C THR A 100 51.15 -7.62 -15.87
N THR A 101 50.91 -8.94 -15.88
CA THR A 101 51.97 -9.95 -15.64
C THR A 101 52.83 -10.23 -16.89
N THR A 102 52.43 -9.75 -18.08
CA THR A 102 53.17 -9.98 -19.34
C THR A 102 54.27 -8.95 -19.67
N THR A 103 54.53 -7.94 -18.81
CA THR A 103 55.41 -6.80 -19.16
C THR A 103 56.69 -6.69 -18.33
N THR A 104 57.27 -7.79 -17.85
CA THR A 104 58.52 -7.75 -17.06
C THR A 104 59.59 -8.69 -17.62
N THR A 105 60.26 -8.27 -18.70
CA THR A 105 61.65 -8.64 -19.00
C THR A 105 62.30 -7.55 -19.87
N SER A 106 62.90 -6.53 -19.26
CA SER A 106 64.10 -5.86 -19.82
C SER A 106 64.77 -4.95 -18.78
N PRO A 107 66.10 -5.02 -18.59
CA PRO A 107 66.82 -4.21 -17.59
C PRO A 107 67.08 -2.78 -18.10
N PRO A 108 67.11 -1.74 -17.24
CA PRO A 108 67.33 -0.37 -17.67
C PRO A 108 68.83 -0.07 -17.82
N THR A 109 69.22 0.45 -18.97
CA THR A 109 70.51 1.13 -19.18
C THR A 109 70.28 2.65 -19.14
N THR A 110 71.10 3.34 -18.37
CA THR A 110 71.06 4.77 -18.04
C THR A 110 71.35 5.68 -19.24
N THR A 111 70.58 6.76 -19.41
CA THR A 111 71.01 8.05 -19.99
C THR A 111 70.00 9.16 -19.60
N PRO A 112 70.42 10.34 -19.09
CA PRO A 112 69.53 11.46 -18.82
C PRO A 112 69.47 12.42 -20.01
N ALA A 113 68.27 12.64 -20.57
CA ALA A 113 68.02 13.70 -21.55
C ALA A 113 66.65 14.35 -21.30
N THR A 114 66.74 15.58 -20.80
CA THR A 114 65.84 16.74 -20.93
C THR A 114 64.68 16.63 -21.92
N THR A 115 63.44 16.74 -21.42
CA THR A 115 62.38 17.72 -21.81
C THR A 115 61.07 17.37 -21.07
N PRO A 116 60.29 18.36 -20.58
CA PRO A 116 58.96 18.09 -20.04
C PRO A 116 57.90 18.22 -21.14
N PRO A 117 57.17 17.16 -21.51
CA PRO A 117 55.83 17.31 -22.04
C PRO A 117 54.83 17.30 -20.87
N THR A 118 54.00 18.32 -20.84
CA THR A 118 52.81 18.45 -20.01
C THR A 118 51.96 17.18 -20.07
N THR A 119 51.97 16.40 -18.98
CA THR A 119 51.04 15.29 -18.78
C THR A 119 49.74 15.85 -18.24
N ALA A 120 48.70 15.86 -19.08
CA ALA A 120 47.33 16.02 -18.61
C ALA A 120 47.02 14.91 -17.59
N PRO A 121 46.33 15.21 -16.47
CA PRO A 121 45.95 14.20 -15.51
C PRO A 121 45.06 13.14 -16.18
N PRO A 122 45.24 11.84 -15.85
CA PRO A 122 44.34 10.81 -16.35
C PRO A 122 42.93 11.16 -15.92
N THR A 123 42.05 11.33 -16.90
CA THR A 123 40.62 11.49 -16.66
C THR A 123 40.12 10.19 -16.07
N THR A 124 39.96 10.16 -14.75
CA THR A 124 39.22 9.13 -14.03
C THR A 124 37.89 8.91 -14.75
N THR A 125 37.76 7.79 -15.45
CA THR A 125 36.47 7.35 -15.96
C THR A 125 35.58 7.13 -14.75
N ALA A 126 34.64 8.04 -14.53
CA ALA A 126 33.62 7.89 -13.49
C ALA A 126 32.93 6.53 -13.67
N PRO A 127 32.66 5.78 -12.59
CA PRO A 127 31.85 4.57 -12.67
C PRO A 127 30.52 4.93 -13.33
N SER A 128 30.26 4.34 -14.49
CA SER A 128 28.95 4.45 -15.14
C SER A 128 27.94 3.81 -14.18
N THR A 129 27.05 4.63 -13.62
CA THR A 129 25.90 4.13 -12.89
C THR A 129 25.17 3.14 -13.80
N PRO A 130 24.79 1.95 -13.31
CA PRO A 130 23.99 1.02 -14.10
C PRO A 130 22.70 1.74 -14.49
N VAL A 131 22.45 1.87 -15.80
CA VAL A 131 21.16 2.37 -16.29
C VAL A 131 20.08 1.42 -15.74
N PRO A 132 19.07 1.91 -15.01
CA PRO A 132 18.04 1.05 -14.47
C PRO A 132 17.32 0.30 -15.60
N PRO A 133 16.90 -0.96 -15.37
CA PRO A 133 16.20 -1.75 -16.37
C PRO A 133 14.97 -0.99 -16.88
N PRO A 134 14.60 -1.04 -18.16
CA PRO A 134 13.40 -0.34 -18.65
C PRO A 134 12.14 -0.85 -17.93
N PRO A 135 11.07 -0.02 -17.85
CA PRO A 135 9.80 -0.45 -17.26
C PRO A 135 9.21 -1.66 -18.02
N PRO A 136 8.30 -2.42 -17.37
CA PRO A 136 7.63 -3.56 -17.99
C PRO A 136 6.99 -3.24 -19.34
N THR A 137 6.98 -4.22 -20.25
CA THR A 137 6.39 -4.09 -21.58
C THR A 137 4.86 -3.91 -21.44
N GLY A 138 4.34 -2.76 -21.86
CA GLY A 138 2.91 -2.43 -21.78
C GLY A 138 2.55 -1.27 -20.84
N TYR A 139 3.49 -0.80 -20.02
CA TYR A 139 3.29 0.44 -19.26
C TYR A 139 3.39 1.66 -20.18
N VAL A 140 2.39 2.54 -20.13
CA VAL A 140 2.39 3.85 -20.77
C VAL A 140 2.26 4.90 -19.66
N PRO A 141 3.26 5.78 -19.46
CA PRO A 141 3.19 6.76 -18.38
C PRO A 141 2.03 7.73 -18.54
N THR A 142 1.25 7.93 -17.48
CA THR A 142 0.18 8.93 -17.48
C THR A 142 0.79 10.33 -17.49
N PRO A 143 0.52 11.19 -18.49
CA PRO A 143 1.06 12.54 -18.54
C PRO A 143 0.29 13.50 -17.62
N GLY A 144 0.92 14.64 -17.32
CA GLY A 144 0.30 15.73 -16.56
C GLY A 144 0.48 15.60 -15.05
N THR A 145 -0.34 16.36 -14.32
CA THR A 145 -0.31 16.48 -12.86
C THR A 145 -1.56 15.84 -12.27
N ASN A 146 -1.39 15.02 -11.24
CA ASN A 146 -2.53 14.38 -10.56
C ASN A 146 -3.40 15.46 -9.88
N PRO A 147 -4.75 15.35 -9.89
CA PRO A 147 -5.62 16.29 -9.17
C PRO A 147 -5.29 16.46 -7.67
N HIS A 148 -4.70 15.44 -7.05
CA HIS A 148 -4.26 15.44 -5.66
C HIS A 148 -2.78 15.81 -5.48
N HIS A 149 -2.09 16.23 -6.54
CA HIS A 149 -0.66 16.57 -6.48
C HIS A 149 -0.32 17.58 -5.36
N ASP A 150 -1.19 18.57 -5.18
CA ASP A 150 -1.06 19.64 -4.18
C ASP A 150 -1.82 19.35 -2.88
N ASP A 151 -2.29 18.12 -2.68
CA ASP A 151 -2.90 17.73 -1.41
C ASP A 151 -1.86 17.92 -0.26
N PRO A 152 -2.24 18.58 0.86
CA PRO A 152 -1.29 18.89 1.93
C PRO A 152 -0.56 17.67 2.49
N PHE A 153 -1.24 16.52 2.59
CA PHE A 153 -0.63 15.28 3.06
C PHE A 153 0.41 14.79 2.07
N LEU A 154 0.05 14.70 0.78
CA LEU A 154 0.95 14.23 -0.26
C LEU A 154 2.18 15.14 -0.43
N VAL A 155 2.00 16.46 -0.35
CA VAL A 155 3.11 17.42 -0.38
C VAL A 155 4.04 17.20 0.81
N CYS A 156 3.50 17.03 2.02
CA CYS A 156 4.28 16.78 3.23
C CYS A 156 5.10 15.50 3.12
N VAL A 157 4.46 14.38 2.76
CA VAL A 157 5.14 13.08 2.63
C VAL A 157 6.23 13.15 1.56
N ARG A 158 5.89 13.63 0.36
CA ARG A 158 6.84 13.73 -0.75
C ARG A 158 8.07 14.59 -0.41
N ASN A 159 7.87 15.67 0.36
CA ASN A 159 8.97 16.50 0.83
C ASN A 159 9.82 15.81 1.89
N HIS A 160 9.20 15.13 2.86
CA HIS A 160 9.91 14.40 3.91
C HIS A 160 10.72 13.22 3.36
N GLU A 161 10.10 12.44 2.47
CA GLU A 161 10.64 11.19 1.97
C GLU A 161 11.73 11.38 0.89
N SER A 162 11.61 12.42 0.06
CA SER A 162 12.51 12.58 -1.10
C SER A 162 12.84 14.02 -1.46
N SER A 163 12.39 15.01 -0.68
CA SER A 163 12.46 16.43 -1.06
C SER A 163 11.83 16.72 -2.44
N GLY A 164 10.78 16.00 -2.83
CA GLY A 164 10.13 16.19 -4.13
C GLY A 164 10.68 15.35 -5.29
N ASN A 165 11.68 14.51 -5.06
CA ASN A 165 12.36 13.79 -6.14
C ASN A 165 11.66 12.47 -6.52
N TYR A 166 10.88 12.49 -7.61
CA TYR A 166 10.20 11.33 -8.19
C TYR A 166 11.12 10.21 -8.70
N GLN A 167 12.43 10.45 -8.78
CA GLN A 167 13.44 9.48 -9.18
C GLN A 167 14.31 9.04 -8.00
N ALA A 168 13.95 9.42 -6.76
CA ALA A 168 14.72 9.08 -5.57
C ALA A 168 14.79 7.56 -5.38
N TYR A 169 15.98 7.10 -5.01
CA TYR A 169 16.24 5.71 -4.67
C TYR A 169 17.14 5.67 -3.44
N ASN A 170 16.70 4.95 -2.42
CA ASN A 170 17.50 4.72 -1.23
C ASN A 170 18.22 3.35 -1.34
N PRO A 171 19.57 3.31 -1.31
CA PRO A 171 20.32 2.06 -1.37
C PRO A 171 20.30 1.26 -0.05
N ASP A 172 20.05 1.91 1.09
CA ASP A 172 20.09 1.29 2.43
C ASP A 172 18.79 0.53 2.80
N GLY A 173 17.71 0.81 2.07
CA GLY A 173 16.47 0.04 2.05
C GLY A 173 15.75 0.36 0.74
N PRO A 174 15.26 -0.63 -0.02
CA PRO A 174 14.81 -0.45 -1.41
C PRO A 174 13.49 0.34 -1.47
N TYR A 175 13.59 1.63 -1.21
CA TYR A 175 12.51 2.60 -1.28
C TYR A 175 12.69 3.43 -2.55
N TYR A 176 11.60 3.59 -3.29
CA TYR A 176 11.60 4.12 -4.63
C TYR A 176 10.64 5.31 -4.78
N GLY A 177 11.06 6.27 -5.59
CA GLY A 177 10.23 7.39 -6.02
C GLY A 177 10.03 8.43 -4.93
N ALA A 178 9.14 9.38 -5.21
CA ALA A 178 8.96 10.58 -4.40
C ALA A 178 8.42 10.27 -2.99
N TYR A 179 7.68 9.16 -2.88
CA TYR A 179 7.00 8.71 -1.67
C TYR A 179 7.72 7.53 -0.99
N GLN A 180 8.92 7.18 -1.48
CA GLN A 180 9.76 6.12 -0.92
C GLN A 180 9.01 4.79 -0.75
N PHE A 181 8.30 4.37 -1.79
CA PHE A 181 7.56 3.11 -1.80
C PHE A 181 8.50 1.90 -1.81
N LEU A 182 8.12 0.87 -1.05
CA LEU A 182 8.55 -0.49 -1.35
C LEU A 182 7.82 -0.98 -2.61
N GLN A 183 8.48 -1.80 -3.45
CA GLN A 183 7.83 -2.33 -4.65
C GLN A 183 6.56 -3.11 -4.32
N ALA A 184 6.58 -3.84 -3.21
CA ALA A 184 5.44 -4.61 -2.70
C ALA A 184 4.20 -3.74 -2.45
N THR A 185 4.40 -2.63 -1.73
CA THR A 185 3.33 -1.72 -1.34
C THR A 185 2.78 -1.01 -2.57
N TRP A 186 3.65 -0.65 -3.51
CA TRP A 186 3.25 -0.15 -4.83
C TRP A 186 2.36 -1.15 -5.57
N ASP A 187 2.83 -2.38 -5.77
CA ASP A 187 2.09 -3.41 -6.52
C ASP A 187 0.74 -3.75 -5.86
N ALA A 188 0.72 -3.87 -4.53
CA ALA A 188 -0.50 -4.14 -3.77
C ALA A 188 -1.52 -3.00 -3.90
N THR A 189 -1.06 -1.74 -3.85
CA THR A 189 -1.93 -0.57 -4.00
C THR A 189 -2.44 -0.44 -5.43
N ALA A 190 -1.56 -0.61 -6.43
CA ALA A 190 -1.91 -0.64 -7.84
C ALA A 190 -3.01 -1.67 -8.13
N ASN A 191 -2.87 -2.88 -7.58
CA ASN A 191 -3.89 -3.92 -7.68
C ASN A 191 -5.19 -3.51 -6.97
N HIS A 192 -5.12 -2.95 -5.77
CA HIS A 192 -6.29 -2.51 -5.00
C HIS A 192 -7.10 -1.43 -5.74
N MET A 193 -6.43 -0.47 -6.37
CA MET A 193 -7.07 0.58 -7.17
C MET A 193 -7.42 0.15 -8.61
N GLY A 194 -7.20 -1.12 -8.96
CA GLY A 194 -7.51 -1.67 -10.29
C GLY A 194 -6.58 -1.25 -11.43
N ARG A 195 -5.47 -0.57 -11.13
CA ARG A 195 -4.44 -0.11 -12.08
C ARG A 195 -3.40 -1.21 -12.31
N VAL A 196 -3.83 -2.34 -12.86
CA VAL A 196 -2.99 -3.55 -13.03
C VAL A 196 -1.76 -3.32 -13.91
N GLU A 197 -1.78 -2.33 -14.79
CA GLU A 197 -0.66 -1.94 -15.63
C GLU A 197 0.49 -1.27 -14.86
N LEU A 198 0.26 -0.86 -13.61
CA LEU A 198 1.29 -0.33 -12.72
C LEU A 198 1.97 -1.44 -11.90
N ILE A 199 1.44 -2.67 -11.89
CA ILE A 199 2.02 -3.79 -11.14
C ILE A 199 3.37 -4.17 -11.77
N GLY A 200 4.41 -4.22 -10.95
CA GLY A 200 5.79 -4.47 -11.36
C GLY A 200 6.49 -3.27 -11.99
N VAL A 201 5.80 -2.14 -12.16
CA VAL A 201 6.44 -0.86 -12.53
C VAL A 201 7.15 -0.33 -11.29
N ARG A 202 8.46 -0.06 -11.41
CA ARG A 202 9.18 0.56 -10.30
C ARG A 202 8.70 1.99 -10.09
N PRO A 203 8.50 2.45 -8.85
CA PRO A 203 8.09 3.84 -8.61
C PRO A 203 9.03 4.86 -9.25
N THR A 204 10.35 4.65 -9.25
CA THR A 204 11.30 5.53 -9.97
C THR A 204 11.14 5.51 -11.50
N GLN A 205 10.34 4.63 -12.07
CA GLN A 205 10.09 4.55 -13.52
C GLN A 205 8.68 5.00 -13.89
N ALA A 206 7.81 5.15 -12.88
CA ALA A 206 6.46 5.66 -13.05
C ALA A 206 6.48 7.19 -13.21
N SER A 207 5.51 7.73 -13.95
CA SER A 207 5.32 9.17 -14.05
C SER A 207 5.01 9.80 -12.69
N PRO A 208 5.24 11.12 -12.52
CA PRO A 208 4.79 11.82 -11.33
C PRO A 208 3.30 11.66 -11.06
N TYR A 209 2.47 11.69 -12.10
CA TYR A 209 1.04 11.45 -12.00
C TYR A 209 0.73 10.10 -11.37
N ASP A 210 1.32 9.01 -11.88
CA ASP A 210 1.04 7.67 -11.40
C ASP A 210 1.57 7.46 -9.98
N GLN A 211 2.70 8.08 -9.63
CA GLN A 211 3.21 8.06 -8.25
C GLN A 211 2.28 8.77 -7.27
N ASP A 212 1.76 9.94 -7.63
CA ASP A 212 0.79 10.68 -6.81
C ASP A 212 -0.54 9.92 -6.71
N ASP A 213 -0.98 9.26 -7.79
CA ASP A 213 -2.23 8.49 -7.84
C ASP A 213 -2.17 7.27 -6.90
N VAL A 214 -1.06 6.53 -6.95
CA VAL A 214 -0.83 5.39 -6.05
C VAL A 214 -0.67 5.86 -4.60
N ALA A 215 0.03 6.97 -4.35
CA ALA A 215 0.16 7.54 -3.00
C ALA A 215 -1.19 7.99 -2.44
N TRP A 216 -1.99 8.66 -3.25
CA TRP A 216 -3.35 9.04 -2.88
C TRP A 216 -4.20 7.81 -2.56
N ALA A 217 -4.20 6.80 -3.43
CA ALA A 217 -4.96 5.57 -3.23
C ALA A 217 -4.53 4.84 -1.95
N LEU A 218 -3.22 4.74 -1.68
CA LEU A 218 -2.71 4.13 -0.46
C LEU A 218 -3.14 4.91 0.79
N TYR A 219 -3.08 6.24 0.74
CA TYR A 219 -3.53 7.09 1.84
C TYR A 219 -5.02 6.91 2.11
N GLN A 220 -5.85 6.85 1.07
CA GLN A 220 -7.29 6.62 1.22
C GLN A 220 -7.61 5.21 1.76
N TRP A 221 -6.78 4.21 1.42
CA TRP A 221 -6.97 2.84 1.90
C TRP A 221 -6.47 2.63 3.32
N ARG A 222 -5.29 3.14 3.67
CA ARG A 222 -4.58 2.79 4.92
C ARG A 222 -4.27 3.98 5.83
N GLY A 223 -4.70 5.18 5.45
CA GLY A 223 -4.30 6.41 6.12
C GLY A 223 -2.79 6.64 6.02
N SER A 224 -2.23 7.31 7.02
CA SER A 224 -0.83 7.72 7.07
C SER A 224 0.13 6.65 7.60
N ALA A 225 -0.39 5.51 8.07
CA ALA A 225 0.40 4.45 8.69
C ALA A 225 1.60 3.96 7.86
N PRO A 226 1.50 3.82 6.51
CA PRO A 226 2.65 3.44 5.69
C PRO A 226 3.84 4.43 5.75
N TRP A 227 3.59 5.69 6.11
CA TRP A 227 4.58 6.75 6.28
C TRP A 227 4.77 7.14 7.76
N GLY A 228 4.43 6.24 8.69
CA GLY A 228 4.66 6.43 10.12
C GLY A 228 3.86 7.55 10.78
N GLY A 229 2.79 8.06 10.15
CA GLY A 229 1.96 9.13 10.70
C GLY A 229 2.61 10.52 10.70
N ILE A 230 3.75 10.71 10.01
CA ILE A 230 4.56 11.93 10.13
C ILE A 230 3.88 13.21 9.61
N CYS A 231 2.85 13.05 8.79
CA CYS A 231 2.10 14.13 8.14
C CYS A 231 0.63 14.18 8.56
N ASP A 232 0.25 13.54 9.67
CA ASP A 232 -1.12 13.62 10.18
C ASP A 232 -1.47 15.06 10.60
N PRO A 233 -2.70 15.52 10.34
CA PRO A 233 -3.17 16.77 10.90
C PRO A 233 -3.13 16.69 12.44
N PRO A 234 -2.78 17.78 13.14
CA PRO A 234 -2.80 17.78 14.59
C PRO A 234 -4.22 17.46 15.10
N PRO A 235 -4.33 16.75 16.24
CA PRO A 235 -5.62 16.39 16.83
C PRO A 235 -6.45 17.62 17.27
#